data_AF-A0A2C5XAZ7-F1
#
_entry.id   AF-A0A2C5XAZ7-F1
#
_cell.length_a   1.000
_cell.length_b   1.000
_cell.length_c   1.000
_cell.angle_alpha   90.00
_cell.angle_beta   90.00
_cell.angle_gamma   90.00
#
_symmetry.space_group_name_H-M   'P 1'
#
loop_
_entity.id
_entity.type
_entity.pdbx_description
1 polymer ?
#
loop_
_entity_poly.entity_id
_entity_poly.type
_entity_poly.pdbx_seq_one_letter_code
_entity_poly.pdbx_strand_id
1 'polypeptide(L)'
;MAGQDMPPAGGYSAVQYKRNLPARGFRPGVLLLGTTAIVAYGWYRLIHGIREANELAREKMWARMYIMPALQAEEDRDLVRRWYADQAREKALLGTTTKAYNTDRFVRPNIALTPSRALSSEVDPRSP
;
A
#
# COMPACT_ATOMS: atom_id res chain seq x y z
N MET A 1 -68.69 -38.74 -43.87
CA MET A 1 -67.28 -38.49 -44.27
C MET A 1 -67.00 -37.03 -44.03
N ALA A 2 -66.15 -36.70 -43.05
CA ALA A 2 -65.73 -35.32 -42.83
C ALA A 2 -65.01 -34.83 -44.09
N GLY A 3 -65.40 -33.65 -44.58
CA GLY A 3 -64.89 -33.09 -45.83
C GLY A 3 -63.37 -32.94 -45.80
N GLN A 4 -62.74 -33.20 -46.95
CA GLN A 4 -61.31 -33.02 -47.15
C GLN A 4 -60.93 -31.56 -46.91
N ASP A 5 -59.95 -31.34 -46.02
CA ASP A 5 -59.52 -29.99 -45.64
C ASP A 5 -58.74 -29.36 -46.80
N MET A 6 -59.15 -28.15 -47.19
CA MET A 6 -58.67 -27.47 -48.39
C MET A 6 -58.17 -26.07 -48.05
N PRO A 7 -57.15 -25.56 -48.77
CA PRO A 7 -56.66 -24.20 -48.54
C PRO A 7 -57.77 -23.18 -48.83
N PRO A 8 -57.75 -22.03 -48.14
CA PRO A 8 -58.72 -20.98 -48.40
C PRO A 8 -58.64 -20.53 -49.87
N ALA A 9 -59.78 -20.16 -50.46
CA ALA A 9 -59.86 -19.78 -51.88
C ALA A 9 -58.92 -18.60 -52.28
N GLY A 10 -58.50 -17.80 -51.32
CA GLY A 10 -57.53 -16.70 -51.48
C GLY A 10 -56.07 -17.03 -51.12
N GLY A 11 -55.76 -18.27 -50.77
CA GLY A 11 -54.43 -18.71 -50.34
C GLY A 11 -54.05 -18.29 -48.91
N TYR A 12 -52.90 -18.77 -48.43
CA TYR A 12 -52.34 -18.37 -47.12
C TYR A 12 -51.58 -17.05 -47.23
N SER A 13 -51.47 -16.34 -46.11
CA SER A 13 -50.65 -15.14 -46.03
C SER A 13 -49.17 -15.46 -46.24
N ALA A 14 -48.43 -14.49 -46.78
CA ALA A 14 -47.01 -14.65 -47.01
C ALA A 14 -46.27 -14.78 -45.67
N VAL A 15 -45.69 -15.95 -45.42
CA VAL A 15 -44.86 -16.21 -44.24
C VAL A 15 -43.45 -15.69 -44.51
N GLN A 16 -42.94 -14.83 -43.61
CA GLN A 16 -41.56 -14.35 -43.70
C GLN A 16 -40.59 -15.47 -43.31
N TYR A 17 -39.98 -16.12 -44.31
CA TYR A 17 -38.98 -17.17 -44.11
C TYR A 17 -37.53 -16.63 -44.09
N LYS A 18 -37.34 -15.35 -44.43
CA LYS A 18 -36.01 -14.71 -44.47
C LYS A 18 -35.63 -14.12 -43.10
N ARG A 19 -34.33 -14.17 -42.80
CA ARG A 19 -33.77 -13.63 -41.56
C ARG A 19 -33.99 -12.12 -41.45
N ASN A 20 -34.67 -11.69 -40.39
CA ASN A 20 -34.93 -10.27 -40.09
C ASN A 20 -34.10 -9.80 -38.88
N LEU A 21 -32.80 -9.61 -39.08
CA LEU A 21 -31.89 -9.11 -38.05
C LEU A 21 -31.36 -7.74 -38.48
N PRO A 22 -31.97 -6.63 -38.02
CA PRO A 22 -31.48 -5.30 -38.32
C PRO A 22 -30.16 -5.04 -37.59
N ALA A 23 -29.13 -4.59 -38.32
CA ALA A 23 -27.90 -4.11 -37.72
C ALA A 23 -28.19 -2.77 -37.00
N ARG A 24 -28.39 -2.84 -35.68
CA ARG A 24 -28.64 -1.69 -34.80
C ARG A 24 -27.38 -1.31 -34.04
N GLY A 25 -27.17 -0.02 -33.81
CA GLY A 25 -26.06 0.51 -33.02
C GLY A 25 -25.30 1.63 -33.72
N PHE A 26 -24.35 2.21 -33.00
CA PHE A 26 -23.46 3.24 -33.54
C PHE A 26 -22.39 2.61 -34.42
N ARG A 27 -21.91 3.36 -35.41
CA ARG A 27 -20.79 2.93 -36.24
C ARG A 27 -19.54 2.73 -35.37
N PRO A 28 -18.70 1.73 -35.62
CA PRO A 28 -17.51 1.46 -34.80
C PRO A 28 -16.60 2.67 -34.58
N GLY A 29 -16.43 3.52 -35.62
CA GLY A 29 -15.63 4.74 -35.51
C GLY A 29 -16.19 5.77 -34.51
N VAL A 30 -17.52 5.86 -34.36
CA VAL A 30 -18.15 6.77 -33.38
C VAL A 30 -17.89 6.27 -31.96
N LEU A 31 -17.95 4.95 -31.75
CA LEU A 31 -17.63 4.34 -30.47
C LEU A 31 -16.16 4.59 -30.09
N LEU A 32 -15.23 4.39 -31.02
CA LEU A 32 -13.81 4.66 -30.79
C LEU A 32 -13.56 6.12 -30.41
N LEU A 33 -14.15 7.07 -31.14
CA LEU A 33 -14.03 8.50 -30.81
C LEU A 33 -14.61 8.82 -29.43
N GLY A 34 -15.78 8.28 -29.10
CA GLY A 34 -16.41 8.46 -27.79
C GLY A 34 -15.53 7.92 -26.65
N THR A 35 -15.02 6.70 -26.80
CA THR A 35 -14.12 6.09 -25.81
C THR A 35 -12.82 6.87 -25.66
N THR A 36 -12.18 7.27 -26.76
CA THR A 36 -10.95 8.06 -26.71
C THR A 36 -11.17 9.41 -26.02
N ALA A 37 -12.29 10.09 -26.28
CA ALA A 37 -12.62 11.35 -25.62
C ALA A 37 -12.79 11.19 -24.10
N ILE A 38 -13.48 10.13 -23.67
CA ILE A 38 -13.67 9.83 -22.24
C ILE A 38 -12.31 9.55 -21.57
N VAL A 39 -11.47 8.73 -22.20
CA VAL A 39 -10.15 8.39 -21.67
C VAL A 39 -9.25 9.62 -21.60
N ALA A 40 -9.24 10.46 -22.64
CA ALA A 40 -8.46 11.69 -22.68
C ALA A 40 -8.87 12.66 -21.54
N TYR A 41 -10.18 12.81 -21.31
CA TYR A 41 -10.67 13.61 -20.20
C TYR A 41 -10.30 13.02 -18.83
N GLY A 42 -10.39 11.69 -18.68
CA GLY A 42 -9.94 10.99 -17.48
C GLY A 42 -8.47 11.26 -17.17
N TRP A 43 -7.60 11.17 -18.18
CA TRP A 43 -6.18 11.48 -18.05
C TRP A 43 -5.93 12.94 -17.66
N TYR A 44 -6.65 13.89 -18.25
CA TYR A 44 -6.54 15.30 -17.89
C TYR A 44 -6.82 15.54 -16.39
N ARG A 45 -7.91 14.96 -15.87
CA ARG A 45 -8.28 15.06 -14.45
C ARG A 45 -7.28 14.35 -13.54
N LEU A 46 -6.81 13.16 -13.95
CA LEU A 46 -5.82 12.40 -13.20
C LEU A 46 -4.50 13.17 -13.04
N ILE A 47 -4.00 13.79 -14.12
CA ILE A 47 -2.74 14.56 -14.08
C ILE A 47 -2.82 15.71 -13.08
N HIS A 48 -3.98 16.35 -12.95
CA HIS A 48 -4.19 17.42 -11.98
C HIS A 48 -4.14 16.90 -10.54
N GLY A 49 -4.70 15.71 -10.28
CA GLY A 49 -4.63 15.08 -8.95
C GLY A 49 -3.30 14.41 -8.61
N ILE A 50 -2.43 14.14 -9.60
CA ILE A 50 -1.06 13.63 -9.38
C ILE A 50 -0.08 14.74 -9.01
N ARG A 51 -0.16 15.90 -9.69
CA ARG A 51 0.17 17.21 -9.07
C ARG A 51 -0.77 17.37 -7.86
N GLU A 52 -0.75 18.34 -6.99
CA GLU A 52 -1.53 18.24 -5.72
C GLU A 52 -1.07 17.07 -4.82
N ALA A 53 -1.26 15.80 -5.14
CA ALA A 53 -0.75 14.67 -4.35
C ALA A 53 0.78 14.73 -4.19
N ASN A 54 1.52 15.09 -5.24
CA ASN A 54 2.97 15.32 -5.16
C ASN A 54 3.32 16.50 -4.26
N GLU A 55 2.54 17.58 -4.29
CA GLU A 55 2.72 18.76 -3.45
C GLU A 55 2.41 18.42 -1.98
N LEU A 56 1.36 17.66 -1.69
CA LEU A 56 1.05 17.14 -0.36
C LEU A 56 2.13 16.18 0.16
N ALA A 57 2.65 15.30 -0.70
CA ALA A 57 3.76 14.43 -0.35
C ALA A 57 5.04 15.22 -0.05
N ARG A 58 5.27 16.31 -0.79
CA ARG A 58 6.36 17.25 -0.54
C ARG A 58 6.18 17.94 0.80
N GLU A 59 5.01 18.49 1.09
CA GLU A 59 4.67 19.10 2.39
C GLU A 59 4.92 18.11 3.54
N LYS A 60 4.40 16.89 3.43
CA LYS A 60 4.63 15.81 4.40
C LYS A 60 6.12 15.50 4.60
N MET A 61 6.89 15.47 3.51
CA MET A 61 8.33 15.23 3.57
C MET A 61 9.06 16.37 4.29
N TRP A 62 8.74 17.63 3.99
CA TRP A 62 9.29 18.79 4.68
C TRP A 62 8.94 18.76 6.16
N ALA A 63 7.67 18.53 6.51
CA ALA A 63 7.23 18.38 7.90
C ALA A 63 8.08 17.33 8.63
N ARG A 64 8.34 16.19 7.99
CA ARG A 64 9.22 15.15 8.53
C ARG A 64 10.67 15.63 8.70
N MET A 65 11.24 16.31 7.71
CA MET A 65 12.61 16.83 7.78
C MET A 65 12.80 17.80 8.96
N TYR A 66 11.80 18.61 9.28
CA TYR A 66 11.86 19.55 10.40
C TYR A 66 11.81 18.87 11.77
N ILE A 67 11.03 17.80 11.92
CA ILE A 67 10.90 17.09 13.21
C ILE A 67 11.94 15.99 13.40
N MET A 68 12.52 15.46 12.31
CA MET A 68 13.44 14.33 12.35
C MET A 68 14.66 14.56 13.27
N PRO A 69 15.33 15.74 13.27
CA PRO A 69 16.46 15.97 14.16
C PRO A 69 16.10 15.87 15.65
N ALA A 70 14.91 16.35 16.04
CA ALA A 70 14.46 16.27 17.44
C ALA A 70 14.19 14.82 17.85
N LEU A 71 13.45 14.07 17.02
CA LEU A 71 13.16 12.65 17.27
C LEU A 71 14.43 11.79 17.28
N GLN A 72 15.37 12.07 16.36
CA GLN A 72 16.65 11.38 16.32
C GLN A 72 17.47 11.64 17.57
N ALA A 73 17.47 12.88 18.08
CA ALA A 73 18.16 13.23 19.31
C ALA A 73 17.54 12.56 20.54
N GLU A 74 16.21 12.42 20.58
CA GLU A 74 15.52 11.65 21.63
C GLU A 74 15.89 10.17 21.58
N GLU A 75 15.84 9.56 20.38
CA GLU A 75 16.22 8.16 20.18
C GLU A 75 17.70 7.92 20.56
N ASP A 76 18.60 8.78 20.12
CA ASP A 76 20.04 8.64 20.40
C ASP A 76 20.32 8.75 21.91
N ARG A 77 19.62 9.62 22.65
CA ARG A 77 19.71 9.70 24.13
C ARG A 77 19.26 8.39 24.80
N ASP A 78 18.13 7.85 24.37
CA ASP A 78 17.58 6.61 24.91
C ASP A 78 18.48 5.40 24.60
N LEU A 79 19.05 5.35 23.40
CA LEU A 79 19.98 4.30 22.98
C LEU A 79 21.25 4.32 23.83
N VAL A 80 21.86 5.48 24.02
CA VAL A 80 23.04 5.63 24.87
C VAL A 80 22.74 5.21 26.31
N ARG A 81 21.58 5.59 26.85
CA ARG A 81 21.15 5.16 28.19
C ARG A 81 21.03 3.65 28.30
N ARG A 82 20.40 2.99 27.32
CA ARG A 82 20.26 1.53 27.29
C ARG A 82 21.61 0.84 27.13
N TRP A 83 22.48 1.38 26.28
CA TRP A 83 23.81 0.83 26.04
C TRP A 83 24.67 0.83 27.30
N TYR A 84 24.74 1.96 28.03
CA TYR A 84 25.47 2.01 29.30
C TYR A 84 24.85 1.10 30.37
N ALA A 85 23.51 1.01 30.41
CA ALA A 85 22.81 0.11 31.31
C ALA A 85 23.17 -1.36 31.04
N ASP A 86 23.22 -1.75 29.78
CA ASP A 86 23.55 -3.12 29.38
C ASP A 86 25.04 -3.44 29.63
N GLN A 87 25.95 -2.48 29.42
CA GLN A 87 27.38 -2.62 29.78
C GLN A 87 27.59 -2.77 31.29
N ALA A 88 26.89 -1.97 32.11
CA ALA A 88 26.96 -2.09 33.57
C ALA A 88 26.41 -3.44 34.05
N ARG A 89 25.31 -3.90 33.46
CA ARG A 89 24.70 -5.20 33.74
C ARG A 89 25.62 -6.36 33.35
N GLU A 90 26.23 -6.31 32.16
CA GLU A 90 27.20 -7.31 31.71
C GLU A 90 28.39 -7.38 32.67
N LYS A 91 28.94 -6.23 33.07
CA LYS A 91 30.04 -6.15 34.03
C LYS A 91 29.67 -6.71 35.41
N ALA A 92 28.45 -6.49 35.89
CA ALA A 92 27.99 -7.04 37.16
C ALA A 92 27.83 -8.57 37.11
N LEU A 93 27.36 -9.12 35.98
CA LEU A 93 27.11 -10.55 35.81
C LEU A 93 28.37 -11.36 35.44
N LEU A 94 29.22 -10.80 34.57
CA LEU A 94 30.37 -11.50 33.96
C LEU A 94 31.72 -10.94 34.42
N GLY A 95 31.74 -9.85 35.20
CA GLY A 95 32.96 -9.20 35.68
C GLY A 95 33.70 -8.37 34.63
N THR A 96 33.35 -8.48 33.35
CA THR A 96 34.03 -7.82 32.22
C THR A 96 33.02 -7.30 31.20
N THR A 97 33.45 -6.35 30.35
CA THR A 97 32.68 -5.84 29.21
C THR A 97 33.26 -6.41 27.92
N THR A 98 32.47 -7.20 27.19
CA THR A 98 32.95 -7.90 25.99
C THR A 98 32.73 -7.06 24.74
N LYS A 99 33.78 -6.85 23.97
CA LYS A 99 33.69 -6.19 22.65
C LYS A 99 33.48 -7.26 21.58
N ALA A 100 32.32 -7.26 20.91
CA ALA A 100 32.03 -8.24 19.85
C ALA A 100 32.82 -7.96 18.55
N TYR A 101 33.15 -6.70 18.28
CA TYR A 101 33.82 -6.27 17.06
C TYR A 101 35.19 -5.68 17.35
N ASN A 102 36.16 -5.93 16.47
CA ASN A 102 37.52 -5.39 16.65
C ASN A 102 37.60 -3.87 16.41
N THR A 103 36.65 -3.28 15.69
CA THR A 103 36.61 -1.83 15.39
C THR A 103 36.09 -0.99 16.57
N ASP A 104 36.56 0.25 16.70
CA ASP A 104 36.07 1.23 17.69
C ASP A 104 34.78 1.96 17.27
N ARG A 105 34.24 1.62 16.10
CA ARG A 105 32.94 2.16 15.65
C ARG A 105 31.82 1.67 16.56
N PHE A 106 30.95 2.58 16.98
CA PHE A 106 29.70 2.22 17.64
C PHE A 106 28.78 1.42 16.70
N VAL A 107 28.34 0.26 17.15
CA VAL A 107 27.38 -0.59 16.44
C VAL A 107 26.13 -0.67 17.30
N ARG A 108 24.98 -0.30 16.72
CA ARG A 108 23.69 -0.39 17.40
C ARG A 108 23.38 -1.86 17.70
N PRO A 109 23.01 -2.23 18.95
CA PRO A 109 22.61 -3.59 19.26
C PRO A 109 21.30 -3.93 18.53
N ASN A 110 21.24 -5.11 17.92
CA ASN A 110 20.09 -5.58 17.14
C ASN A 110 19.01 -6.30 17.98
N ILE A 111 19.36 -6.70 19.20
CA ILE A 111 18.48 -7.45 20.11
C ILE A 111 18.42 -6.71 21.43
N ALA A 112 17.22 -6.33 21.86
CA ALA A 112 16.98 -5.89 23.22
C ALA A 112 16.70 -7.12 24.09
N LEU A 113 17.67 -7.50 24.92
CA LEU A 113 17.47 -8.55 25.92
C LEU A 113 16.43 -8.07 26.94
N THR A 114 15.18 -8.47 26.74
CA THR A 114 14.12 -8.31 27.74
C THR A 114 14.16 -9.55 28.62
N PRO A 115 14.56 -9.43 29.90
CA PRO A 115 14.70 -10.62 30.74
C PRO A 115 13.31 -11.23 31.02
N SER A 116 13.23 -12.56 31.03
CA SER A 116 12.00 -13.31 31.34
C SER A 116 11.55 -13.17 32.80
N ARG A 117 12.43 -12.69 33.68
CA ARG A 117 12.20 -12.38 35.10
C ARG A 117 12.87 -11.06 35.43
N ALA A 118 12.25 -10.23 36.27
CA ALA A 118 12.87 -9.01 36.78
C ALA A 118 14.23 -9.33 37.43
N LEU A 119 15.28 -8.62 37.02
CA LEU A 119 16.61 -8.76 37.61
C LEU A 119 16.61 -8.09 39.00
N SER A 120 17.51 -8.51 39.88
CA SER A 120 17.69 -7.85 41.18
C SER A 120 18.12 -6.39 40.98
N SER A 121 17.70 -5.52 41.90
CA SER A 121 18.01 -4.07 41.84
C SER A 121 19.51 -3.77 41.82
N GLU A 122 20.32 -4.69 42.35
CA GLU A 122 21.78 -4.62 42.33
C GLU A 122 22.39 -4.81 40.93
N VAL A 123 21.68 -5.51 40.03
CA VAL A 123 22.16 -5.86 38.68
C VAL A 123 21.49 -5.02 37.60
N ASP A 124 20.26 -4.52 37.82
CA ASP A 124 19.56 -3.68 36.83
C ASP A 124 19.69 -2.18 37.14
N PRO A 125 20.49 -1.43 36.38
CA PRO A 125 20.68 0.01 36.58
C PRO A 125 19.46 0.87 36.21
N ARG A 126 18.36 0.26 35.76
CA ARG A 126 17.08 0.96 35.48
C ARG A 126 16.11 0.93 36.67
N SER A 127 16.43 0.18 37.72
CA SER A 127 15.62 0.05 38.95
C SER A 127 15.71 1.34 39.77
N PRO A 128 14.60 1.84 40.37
CA PRO A 128 14.62 3.00 41.26
C PRO A 128 15.37 2.74 42.57
#